data_AF-A0A6M5YEW6-F1
#
_entry.id   AF-A0A6M5YEW6-F1
#
_cell.length_a   1.000
_cell.length_b   1.000
_cell.length_c   1.000
_cell.angle_alpha   90.00
_cell.angle_beta   90.00
_cell.angle_gamma   90.00
#
_symmetry.space_group_name_H-M   'P 1'
#
loop_
_entity.id
_entity.type
_entity.pdbx_description
1 polymer ?
#
loop_
_entity_poly.entity_id
_entity_poly.type
_entity_poly.pdbx_seq_one_letter_code
_entity_poly.pdbx_strand_id
1 'polypeptide(L)' 'MTWKGNHPLVELVTKSYCKGARLPRPEMAVLEAQIERLPGLEKWFVTFSPATTAPG' A
#
# COMPACT_ATOMS: atom_id res chain seq x y z
N MET A 1 -5.33 14.35 -25.50
CA MET A 1 -4.69 13.26 -24.74
C MET A 1 -5.75 12.17 -24.56
N THR A 2 -5.56 11.00 -25.17
CA THR A 2 -6.51 9.88 -25.16
C THR A 2 -5.77 8.66 -24.63
N TRP A 3 -6.25 8.09 -23.53
CA TRP A 3 -5.71 6.86 -22.97
C TRP A 3 -6.58 5.70 -23.43
N LYS A 4 -5.99 4.73 -24.15
CA LYS A 4 -6.71 3.61 -24.78
C LYS A 4 -7.94 4.05 -25.61
N GLY A 5 -7.83 5.19 -26.31
CA GLY A 5 -8.94 5.76 -27.10
C GLY A 5 -10.01 6.48 -26.28
N ASN A 6 -9.95 6.42 -24.95
CA ASN A 6 -10.87 7.13 -24.07
C ASN A 6 -10.27 8.47 -23.64
N HIS A 7 -11.07 9.52 -23.67
CA HIS A 7 -10.72 10.78 -23.04
C HIS A 7 -10.83 10.62 -21.52
N PRO A 8 -9.72 10.70 -20.77
CA PRO A 8 -9.80 10.58 -19.32
C PRO A 8 -10.55 11.79 -18.76
N LEU A 9 -11.54 11.53 -17.92
CA LEU A 9 -12.13 12.57 -17.09
C LEU A 9 -11.10 12.93 -16.02
N VAL A 10 -10.66 14.19 -16.01
CA VAL A 10 -9.68 14.69 -15.05
C VAL A 10 -10.42 15.46 -13.97
N GLU A 11 -10.30 15.02 -12.73
CA GLU A 11 -10.82 15.72 -11.56
C GLU A 11 -9.67 16.29 -10.72
N LEU A 12 -9.83 17.55 -10.29
CA LEU A 12 -8.87 18.18 -9.38
C LEU A 12 -9.19 17.78 -7.94
N VAL A 13 -8.30 17.02 -7.31
CA VAL A 13 -8.38 16.73 -5.87
C VAL A 13 -7.89 17.96 -5.10
N THR A 14 -8.82 18.70 -4.50
CA THR A 14 -8.52 19.88 -3.67
C THR A 14 -8.23 19.54 -2.22
N LYS A 15 -8.49 18.28 -1.82
CA LYS A 15 -8.27 17.82 -0.45
C LYS A 15 -6.78 17.68 -0.17
N SER A 16 -6.35 18.19 0.99
CA SER A 16 -5.00 17.97 1.48
C SER A 16 -4.82 16.49 1.85
N TYR A 17 -3.82 15.85 1.26
CA TYR A 17 -3.40 14.52 1.70
C TYR A 17 -2.62 14.68 3.01
N CYS A 18 -3.17 14.14 4.09
CA CYS A 18 -2.53 14.23 5.40
C CYS A 18 -1.17 13.52 5.37
N LYS A 19 -0.23 14.05 6.15
CA LYS A 19 1.07 13.39 6.35
C LYS A 19 0.83 12.02 6.95
N GLY A 20 1.48 11.00 6.39
CA GLY A 20 1.38 9.62 6.90
C GLY A 20 1.85 9.51 8.35
N ALA A 21 1.39 8.47 9.04
CA ALA A 21 1.83 8.13 10.39
C ALA A 21 3.20 7.44 10.37
N ARG A 22 4.07 7.79 11.31
CA ARG A 22 5.32 7.07 11.55
C ARG A 22 5.10 6.07 12.68
N LEU A 23 5.18 4.79 12.37
CA LEU A 23 5.10 3.75 13.37
C LEU A 23 6.45 3.59 14.10
N PRO A 24 6.46 3.39 15.43
CA PRO A 24 7.63 2.95 16.17
C PRO A 24 8.16 1.61 15.63
N ARG A 25 9.46 1.34 15.85
CA ARG A 25 10.11 0.09 15.45
C ARG A 25 9.36 -1.20 15.85
N PRO A 26 8.85 -1.36 17.10
CA PRO A 26 8.15 -2.60 17.46
C PRO A 26 6.87 -2.81 16.65
N GLU A 27 6.11 -1.76 16.40
CA GLU A 27 4.87 -1.84 15.60
C GLU A 27 5.17 -2.10 14.13
N MET A 28 6.21 -1.48 13.57
CA MET A 28 6.70 -1.78 12.22
C MET A 28 7.12 -3.26 12.06
N ALA A 29 7.71 -3.87 13.08
CA ALA A 29 8.12 -5.27 13.01
C ALA A 29 6.94 -6.23 12.89
N VAL A 30 5.83 -5.94 13.58
CA VAL A 30 4.57 -6.71 13.47
C VAL A 30 3.98 -6.60 12.06
N LEU A 31 4.08 -5.42 11.45
CA LEU A 31 3.65 -5.21 10.08
C LEU A 31 4.55 -5.95 9.08
N GLU A 32 5.87 -5.81 9.19
CA GLU A 32 6.83 -6.48 8.29
C GLU A 32 6.72 -8.00 8.35
N ALA A 33 6.31 -8.59 9.48
CA ALA A 33 6.06 -10.03 9.58
C ALA A 33 4.89 -10.52 8.70
N GLN A 34 4.00 -9.63 8.28
CA GLN A 34 2.87 -9.93 7.38
C GLN A 34 3.20 -9.65 5.90
N ILE A 35 4.41 -9.16 5.63
CA ILE A 35 4.88 -8.79 4.29
C ILE A 35 5.71 -9.94 3.72
N GLU A 36 5.20 -10.56 2.66
CA GLU A 36 5.93 -11.53 1.87
C GLU A 36 6.67 -10.83 0.73
N ARG A 37 8.00 -10.88 0.75
CA ARG A 37 8.85 -10.32 -0.30
C ARG A 37 9.11 -11.38 -1.35
N LEU A 38 8.86 -11.06 -2.62
CA LEU A 38 9.12 -11.99 -3.72
C LEU A 38 10.60 -11.92 -4.11
N PRO A 39 11.39 -13.00 -3.92
CA PRO A 39 12.80 -13.01 -4.30
C PRO A 39 12.93 -12.84 -5.82
N GLY A 40 13.85 -11.97 -6.24
CA GLY A 40 14.10 -11.68 -7.66
C GLY A 40 13.30 -10.51 -8.24
N LEU A 41 12.41 -9.89 -7.45
CA LEU A 41 11.72 -8.64 -7.82
C LEU A 41 12.25 -7.45 -7.01
N GLU A 42 11.95 -6.24 -7.49
CA GLU A 42 12.39 -5.02 -6.83
C GLU A 42 11.76 -4.84 -5.44
N LYS A 43 12.38 -4.00 -4.61
CA LYS A 43 12.08 -3.79 -3.18
C LYS A 43 10.59 -3.62 -2.84
N TRP A 44 9.79 -3.10 -3.76
CA TRP A 44 8.39 -2.73 -3.56
C TRP A 44 7.39 -3.81 -4.00
N PHE A 45 7.86 -4.92 -4.56
CA PHE A 45 7.04 -6.07 -4.91
C PHE A 45 6.84 -6.95 -3.69
N VAL A 46 5.73 -6.68 -2.99
CA VAL A 46 5.36 -7.40 -1.77
C VAL A 46 3.90 -7.82 -1.80
N THR A 47 3.62 -8.96 -1.16
CA THR A 47 2.27 -9.44 -0.88
C THR A 47 1.98 -9.25 0.60
N PHE A 48 0.80 -8.76 0.93
CA PHE A 48 0.34 -8.69 2.32
C PHE A 48 -0.57 -9.87 2.60
N SER A 49 -0.17 -10.71 3.56
CA SER A 49 -0.97 -11.83 4.06
C SER A 49 -1.55 -11.41 5.41
N PRO A 50 -2.84 -11.01 5.51
CA PRO A 50 -3.42 -10.61 6.77
C PRO A 50 -3.40 -11.79 7.74
N ALA A 51 -2.86 -11.58 8.94
CA ALA A 51 -2.97 -12.58 10.00
C ALA A 51 -4.46 -12.79 10.29
N THR A 52 -4.98 -14.00 10.04
CA THR A 52 -6.33 -14.41 10.40
C THR A 52 -6.50 -14.19 11.89
N THR A 53 -7.06 -13.04 12.26
CA THR A 53 -7.48 -12.77 13.63
C THR A 53 -8.83 -13.47 13.74
N ALA A 54 -8.83 -14.69 14.29
CA ALA A 54 -10.05 -15.43 14.54
C ALA A 54 -10.98 -14.57 15.41
N PRO A 55 -12.25 -14.35 15.02
CA PRO A 55 -13.21 -13.73 15.91
C PRO A 55 -13.45 -14.68 17.10
N GLY A 56 -13.29 -14.16 18.31
CA GLY A 56 -13.50 -14.88 19.56
C GLY A 56 -14.96 -15.18 19.86
#